data_AF-A2XA86-F1
#
_entry.id   AF-A2XA86-F1
#
_cell.length_a   1.000
_cell.length_b   1.000
_cell.length_c   1.000
_cell.angle_alpha   90.00
_cell.angle_beta   90.00
_cell.angle_gamma   90.00
#
_symmetry.space_group_name_H-M   'P 1'
#
loop_
_entity.id
_entity.type
_entity.pdbx_description
1 polymer ?
#
loop_
_entity_poly.entity_id
_entity_poly.type
_entity_poly.pdbx_seq_one_letter_code
_entity_poly.pdbx_strand_id
1 'polypeptide(L)'
;MATLRHLAAVLLILFAAASPAAAAAREQSTYILHLAPEHPALRATRVGGGGGAVFLGRLLRLPRHLRAPRPRKGIVVSASAGNSGPGEYTATNIAPWILTVGASTIDREFPADVVLGNGQVYGGVSLYSGEPLNSTLLPVVYAGDCGSRLCIIGELDPAKVSGKIVLCERGSNARVAKGGAVKVAGGAGMILVNTAESGEELVADSHLVPATMVGQKFGDKIKYYVQSDPSPTATIVFRGTVIGKSPSAPRVAAFSSRGPNYRAPEILKPDVIAPGVNILAAWTGESAPTDLDIDPRRVEFNIISGTSMSCPHVSGLAALLRQAQPDWSPAAIKSALMTTAYNVDNSGAVIKDLATGTESTPFVRGAGHVDPNRALDPGLVYDAGTEDYVSFLCTLGYSPSIISLFTTDGSVANCSTKFPRTGDLNYAAFAVVLSSYKDSVTYHRVVRNVGSNANAVYEAKIDSPSGVDVTVSPSKLVFDESHQSLSYDITIAASGNPVIVDTEYTFGSVTWSDGVHDVTSPIAVTWPSNGRAASM
;
A
#
# COMPACT_ATOMS: atom_id res chain seq x y z
N MET A 1 1.78 -49.77 26.58
CA MET A 1 1.10 -48.72 27.37
C MET A 1 2.03 -47.53 27.50
N ALA A 2 2.14 -46.74 26.44
CA ALA A 2 3.04 -45.60 26.35
C ALA A 2 2.49 -44.66 25.28
N THR A 3 1.88 -43.56 25.71
CA THR A 3 1.68 -42.29 24.98
C THR A 3 0.78 -41.40 25.82
N LEU A 4 1.36 -40.52 26.65
CA LEU A 4 0.77 -39.22 27.02
C LEU A 4 1.81 -38.44 27.84
N ARG A 5 2.59 -37.61 27.15
CA ARG A 5 3.35 -36.46 27.68
C ARG A 5 4.15 -35.90 26.51
N HIS A 6 3.67 -34.79 25.92
CA HIS A 6 4.42 -33.72 25.24
C HIS A 6 3.47 -32.96 24.30
N LEU A 7 2.93 -31.83 24.77
CA LEU A 7 2.38 -30.75 23.96
C LEU A 7 2.20 -29.51 24.85
N ALA A 8 3.34 -28.98 25.30
CA ALA A 8 3.47 -27.63 25.82
C ALA A 8 4.91 -27.17 25.55
N ALA A 9 5.06 -25.94 25.08
CA ALA A 9 6.29 -25.26 24.65
C ALA A 9 6.82 -25.63 23.25
N VAL A 10 6.83 -24.63 22.36
CA VAL A 10 8.00 -24.08 21.65
C VAL A 10 7.49 -23.23 20.47
N LEU A 11 7.51 -21.90 20.64
CA LEU A 11 7.83 -20.97 19.55
C LEU A 11 8.41 -19.68 20.16
N LEU A 12 9.71 -19.73 20.43
CA LEU A 12 10.56 -18.60 20.78
C LEU A 12 11.78 -18.67 19.84
N ILE A 13 12.36 -17.50 19.52
CA ILE A 13 13.69 -17.24 18.92
C ILE A 13 13.72 -17.32 17.37
N LEU A 14 14.08 -16.27 16.62
CA LEU A 14 15.34 -15.50 16.65
C LEU A 14 15.16 -13.97 16.43
N PHE A 15 15.51 -13.19 17.45
CA PHE A 15 16.09 -11.84 17.32
C PHE A 15 17.37 -11.83 18.16
N ALA A 16 18.53 -11.67 17.52
CA ALA A 16 19.77 -11.24 18.17
C ALA A 16 20.77 -10.76 17.12
N ALA A 17 21.33 -9.57 17.37
CA ALA A 17 22.57 -8.99 16.82
C ALA A 17 22.68 -8.79 15.30
N ALA A 18 22.38 -7.57 14.84
CA ALA A 18 23.09 -6.99 13.69
C ALA A 18 23.12 -5.44 13.79
N SER A 19 24.35 -4.92 13.77
CA SER A 19 24.89 -3.54 13.85
C SER A 19 24.01 -2.34 13.39
N PRO A 20 24.24 -1.11 13.91
CA PRO A 20 23.34 0.07 13.77
C PRO A 20 23.17 0.67 12.37
N ALA A 21 23.85 0.14 11.34
CA ALA A 21 23.88 0.76 10.01
C ALA A 21 22.76 0.29 9.04
N ALA A 22 21.84 -0.58 9.48
CA ALA A 22 20.86 -1.23 8.59
C ALA A 22 19.38 -0.81 8.79
N ALA A 23 19.12 0.31 9.48
CA ALA A 23 17.77 0.69 9.92
C ALA A 23 16.86 1.25 8.80
N ALA A 24 17.37 1.61 7.62
CA ALA A 24 16.59 2.32 6.61
C ALA A 24 15.75 1.46 5.64
N ALA A 25 15.75 0.11 5.75
CA ALA A 25 15.15 -0.76 4.72
C ALA A 25 14.28 -1.94 5.24
N ARG A 26 13.78 -1.90 6.49
CA ARG A 26 13.27 -3.11 7.17
C ARG A 26 11.76 -3.36 7.22
N GLU A 27 10.90 -2.56 6.61
CA GLU A 27 9.44 -2.72 6.80
C GLU A 27 8.66 -3.17 5.56
N GLN A 28 8.83 -4.43 5.15
CA GLN A 28 7.84 -5.10 4.28
C GLN A 28 7.30 -6.32 5.03
N SER A 29 5.98 -6.37 5.23
CA SER A 29 5.31 -7.46 5.96
C SER A 29 4.42 -8.25 5.02
N THR A 30 4.68 -9.55 4.92
CA THR A 30 3.84 -10.51 4.19
C THR A 30 3.06 -11.34 5.20
N TYR A 31 1.74 -11.46 5.00
CA TYR A 31 0.88 -12.28 5.86
C TYR A 31 0.30 -13.44 5.06
N ILE A 32 0.41 -14.63 5.63
CA ILE A 32 -0.14 -15.84 5.04
C ILE A 32 -1.26 -16.33 5.95
N LEU A 33 -2.46 -16.44 5.40
CA LEU A 33 -3.63 -16.98 6.10
C LEU A 33 -3.84 -18.44 5.73
N HIS A 34 -3.60 -19.32 6.69
CA HIS A 34 -3.93 -20.74 6.55
C HIS A 34 -5.36 -20.97 7.03
N LEU A 35 -6.26 -21.27 6.09
CA LEU A 35 -7.62 -21.70 6.36
C LEU A 35 -7.78 -23.09 5.76
N ALA A 36 -7.73 -24.12 6.61
CA ALA A 36 -7.94 -25.50 6.18
C ALA A 36 -9.46 -25.78 6.23
N PRO A 37 -10.04 -26.47 5.21
CA PRO A 37 -11.48 -26.74 5.16
C PRO A 37 -12.05 -27.48 6.38
N GLU A 38 -11.20 -28.20 7.15
CA GLU A 38 -11.66 -29.07 8.24
C GLU A 38 -11.15 -28.68 9.65
N HIS A 39 -10.64 -27.46 9.86
CA HIS A 39 -10.18 -27.05 11.21
C HIS A 39 -10.56 -25.59 11.55
N PRO A 40 -11.28 -25.34 12.66
CA PRO A 40 -11.79 -24.00 13.00
C PRO A 40 -10.74 -23.01 13.55
N ALA A 41 -9.44 -23.27 13.35
CA ALA A 41 -8.37 -22.40 13.85
C ALA A 41 -7.82 -21.49 12.76
N LEU A 42 -8.15 -20.19 12.80
CA LEU A 42 -7.44 -19.17 12.03
C LEU A 42 -5.96 -19.14 12.43
N ARG A 43 -5.05 -19.33 11.47
CA ARG A 43 -3.62 -19.00 11.65
C ARG A 43 -3.19 -17.98 10.60
N ALA A 44 -2.94 -16.75 11.04
CA ALA A 44 -2.21 -15.75 10.28
C ALA A 44 -0.74 -15.80 10.69
N THR A 45 0.16 -16.08 9.74
CA THR A 45 1.60 -16.06 9.99
C THR A 45 2.21 -14.83 9.32
N ARG A 46 2.83 -13.94 10.11
CA ARG A 46 3.67 -12.86 9.60
C ARG A 46 5.01 -13.46 9.16
N VAL A 47 5.37 -13.25 7.90
CA VAL A 47 6.71 -13.56 7.39
C VAL A 47 7.44 -12.23 7.22
N GLY A 48 8.44 -11.98 8.06
CA GLY A 48 9.32 -10.82 7.92
C GLY A 48 10.25 -10.99 6.73
N GLY A 49 10.31 -10.00 5.84
CA GLY A 49 11.24 -10.00 4.72
C GLY A 49 11.62 -8.57 4.32
N GLY A 50 12.78 -8.10 4.76
CA GLY A 50 13.33 -6.83 4.29
C GLY A 50 13.81 -6.95 2.85
N GLY A 51 13.36 -6.05 1.97
CA GLY A 51 13.97 -5.73 0.67
C GLY A 51 13.96 -6.82 -0.41
N GLY A 52 13.30 -6.51 -1.52
CA GLY A 52 13.45 -7.19 -2.80
C GLY A 52 12.27 -8.10 -3.12
N ALA A 53 11.62 -7.79 -4.24
CA ALA A 53 10.51 -8.53 -4.83
C ALA A 53 10.61 -10.05 -4.62
N VAL A 54 9.48 -10.65 -4.24
CA VAL A 54 9.31 -12.09 -4.33
C VAL A 54 9.19 -12.45 -5.80
N PHE A 55 10.33 -12.48 -6.48
CA PHE A 55 10.51 -13.20 -7.73
C PHE A 55 11.95 -13.73 -7.82
N LEU A 56 12.03 -15.06 -7.76
CA LEU A 56 13.16 -15.97 -7.95
C LEU A 56 14.38 -15.87 -7.00
N GLY A 57 14.98 -14.71 -6.78
CA GLY A 57 16.32 -14.64 -6.14
C GLY A 57 16.38 -15.03 -4.66
N ARG A 58 15.32 -14.76 -3.88
CA ARG A 58 15.28 -15.02 -2.42
C ARG A 58 14.38 -16.17 -1.99
N LEU A 59 13.61 -16.75 -2.91
CA LEU A 59 12.72 -17.90 -2.65
C LEU A 59 13.49 -19.17 -2.27
N LEU A 60 14.75 -19.28 -2.69
CA LEU A 60 15.66 -20.38 -2.34
C LEU A 60 16.10 -20.42 -0.87
N ARG A 61 15.85 -19.36 -0.08
CA ARG A 61 16.13 -19.33 1.37
C ARG A 61 14.91 -19.64 2.25
N LEU A 62 13.71 -19.72 1.66
CA LEU A 62 12.51 -20.15 2.38
C LEU A 62 12.48 -21.68 2.50
N PRO A 63 12.04 -22.27 3.63
CA PRO A 63 11.84 -23.71 3.73
C PRO A 63 10.86 -24.23 2.67
N ARG A 64 11.06 -25.45 2.17
CA ARG A 64 10.37 -26.02 0.98
C ARG A 64 8.84 -25.85 0.97
N HIS A 65 8.19 -25.80 2.12
CA HIS A 65 6.73 -25.61 2.25
C HIS A 65 6.22 -24.19 1.93
N LEU A 66 7.11 -23.22 1.71
CA LEU A 66 6.82 -21.81 1.37
C LEU A 66 7.16 -21.45 -0.08
N ARG A 67 7.64 -22.40 -0.89
CA ARG A 67 8.14 -22.13 -2.25
C ARG A 67 7.10 -22.22 -3.36
N ALA A 68 5.89 -22.70 -3.08
CA ALA A 68 4.85 -22.91 -4.08
C ALA A 68 3.85 -21.72 -4.16
N PRO A 69 3.35 -21.29 -5.35
CA PRO A 69 2.00 -20.79 -5.51
C PRO A 69 1.07 -21.72 -4.73
N ARG A 70 0.49 -21.18 -3.66
CA ARG A 70 -0.53 -21.87 -2.87
C ARG A 70 -1.99 -21.62 -3.31
N PRO A 71 -2.33 -21.27 -4.58
CA PRO A 71 -3.70 -21.44 -5.05
C PRO A 71 -4.19 -22.89 -4.89
N ARG A 72 -3.31 -23.90 -5.05
CA ARG A 72 -3.65 -25.34 -4.89
C ARG A 72 -4.14 -25.75 -3.49
N LYS A 73 -3.87 -24.96 -2.45
CA LYS A 73 -4.36 -25.23 -1.08
C LYS A 73 -5.48 -24.28 -0.65
N GLY A 74 -6.01 -23.46 -1.56
CA GLY A 74 -7.06 -22.49 -1.23
C GLY A 74 -6.59 -21.37 -0.29
N ILE A 75 -5.29 -21.04 -0.28
CA ILE A 75 -4.73 -20.04 0.65
C ILE A 75 -4.62 -18.67 -0.03
N VAL A 76 -5.25 -17.66 0.56
CA VAL A 76 -5.05 -16.25 0.20
C VAL A 76 -3.75 -15.75 0.83
N VAL A 77 -2.93 -15.07 0.03
CA VAL A 77 -1.73 -14.38 0.49
C VAL A 77 -1.92 -12.89 0.28
N SER A 78 -1.90 -12.13 1.37
CA SER A 78 -1.90 -10.66 1.33
C SER A 78 -0.50 -10.16 1.65
N ALA A 79 -0.06 -9.14 0.90
CA ALA A 79 1.26 -8.56 1.10
C ALA A 79 1.23 -7.04 0.92
N SER A 80 2.04 -6.34 1.70
CA SER A 80 2.20 -4.89 1.62
C SER A 80 2.77 -4.47 0.26
N ALA A 81 2.25 -3.41 -0.37
CA ALA A 81 2.79 -2.90 -1.63
C ALA A 81 4.25 -2.43 -1.51
N GLY A 82 4.62 -1.91 -0.34
CA GLY A 82 5.92 -1.30 -0.05
C GLY A 82 5.76 0.15 0.43
N ASN A 83 6.79 0.69 1.07
CA ASN A 83 6.81 2.06 1.61
C ASN A 83 7.84 2.94 0.86
N SER A 84 8.04 2.67 -0.44
CA SER A 84 9.06 3.33 -1.27
C SER A 84 8.45 4.23 -2.34
N GLY A 85 7.16 4.57 -2.22
CA GLY A 85 6.54 5.62 -3.01
C GLY A 85 7.18 6.99 -2.74
N PRO A 86 6.80 8.04 -3.49
CA PRO A 86 5.66 8.06 -4.42
C PRO A 86 6.02 7.73 -5.88
N GLY A 87 7.30 7.44 -6.17
CA GLY A 87 7.75 7.12 -7.53
C GLY A 87 7.07 5.90 -8.13
N GLU A 88 6.98 5.86 -9.45
CA GLU A 88 6.46 4.72 -10.21
C GLU A 88 7.35 3.48 -10.08
N TYR A 89 6.79 2.31 -10.36
CA TYR A 89 7.50 1.02 -10.32
C TYR A 89 8.13 0.67 -8.96
N THR A 90 7.63 1.25 -7.88
CA THR A 90 8.18 1.06 -6.51
C THR A 90 7.52 -0.10 -5.75
N ALA A 91 6.45 -0.70 -6.28
CA ALA A 91 5.79 -1.86 -5.68
C ALA A 91 6.64 -3.13 -5.79
N THR A 92 6.75 -3.92 -4.72
CA THR A 92 7.63 -5.11 -4.67
C THR A 92 6.89 -6.45 -4.67
N ASN A 93 5.71 -6.53 -4.06
CA ASN A 93 4.90 -7.75 -3.99
C ASN A 93 3.94 -7.86 -5.18
N ILE A 94 4.50 -7.96 -6.39
CA ILE A 94 3.78 -7.74 -7.66
C ILE A 94 3.33 -9.01 -8.39
N ALA A 95 3.43 -10.19 -7.77
CA ALA A 95 2.92 -11.42 -8.38
C ALA A 95 1.38 -11.39 -8.46
N PRO A 96 0.77 -11.94 -9.53
CA PRO A 96 -0.68 -11.85 -9.73
C PRO A 96 -1.50 -12.62 -8.68
N TRP A 97 -0.98 -13.72 -8.14
CA TRP A 97 -1.63 -14.51 -7.08
C TRP A 97 -1.48 -13.90 -5.67
N ILE A 98 -0.77 -12.78 -5.52
CA ILE A 98 -0.69 -12.04 -4.26
C ILE A 98 -1.73 -10.92 -4.28
N LEU A 99 -2.45 -10.75 -3.18
CA LEU A 99 -3.29 -9.59 -2.89
C LEU A 99 -2.43 -8.46 -2.32
N THR A 100 -2.05 -7.52 -3.18
CA THR A 100 -1.08 -6.45 -2.90
C THR A 100 -1.78 -5.20 -2.39
N VAL A 101 -1.43 -4.75 -1.19
CA VAL A 101 -2.20 -3.73 -0.46
C VAL A 101 -1.39 -2.44 -0.30
N GLY A 102 -1.89 -1.34 -0.87
CA GLY A 102 -1.40 0.00 -0.62
C GLY A 102 -1.96 0.58 0.69
N ALA A 103 -1.45 1.73 1.12
CA ALA A 103 -1.81 2.35 2.40
C ALA A 103 -2.59 3.65 2.20
N SER A 104 -3.67 3.82 2.96
CA SER A 104 -4.45 5.04 3.02
C SER A 104 -4.59 5.57 4.45
N THR A 105 -4.96 6.85 4.55
CA THR A 105 -5.35 7.50 5.80
C THR A 105 -6.75 7.08 6.25
N ILE A 106 -7.02 7.30 7.53
CA ILE A 106 -8.36 7.27 8.13
C ILE A 106 -8.76 8.69 8.54
N ASP A 107 -9.99 8.86 9.04
CA ASP A 107 -10.56 10.14 9.49
C ASP A 107 -10.13 10.55 10.91
N ARG A 108 -9.10 9.88 11.44
CA ARG A 108 -8.48 10.16 12.74
C ARG A 108 -7.09 10.76 12.56
N GLU A 109 -6.84 11.87 13.25
CA GLU A 109 -5.56 12.57 13.26
C GLU A 109 -5.08 12.88 14.68
N PHE A 110 -3.82 13.31 14.77
CA PHE A 110 -3.16 13.71 16.01
C PHE A 110 -2.52 15.10 15.86
N PRO A 111 -3.32 16.18 15.82
CA PRO A 111 -2.82 17.50 15.47
C PRO A 111 -1.87 18.06 16.52
N ALA A 112 -0.78 18.67 16.05
CA ALA A 112 0.21 19.36 16.85
C ALA A 112 0.67 20.62 16.11
N ASP A 113 0.10 21.77 16.47
CA ASP A 113 0.30 23.02 15.75
C ASP A 113 1.61 23.70 16.15
N VAL A 114 2.37 24.20 15.18
CA VAL A 114 3.48 25.12 15.40
C VAL A 114 2.92 26.54 15.53
N VAL A 115 3.18 27.20 16.64
CA VAL A 115 2.85 28.62 16.85
C VAL A 115 4.15 29.41 16.89
N LEU A 116 4.37 30.27 15.90
CA LEU A 116 5.58 31.10 15.80
C LEU A 116 5.44 32.37 16.63
N GLY A 117 6.58 32.97 17.01
CA GLY A 117 6.63 34.23 17.77
C GLY A 117 6.03 35.43 17.05
N ASN A 118 5.92 35.36 15.71
CA ASN A 118 5.22 36.35 14.89
C ASN A 118 3.69 36.12 14.83
N GLY A 119 3.16 35.17 15.58
CA GLY A 119 1.72 34.85 15.67
C GLY A 119 1.19 33.93 14.57
N GLN A 120 2.00 33.53 13.59
CA GLN A 120 1.58 32.58 12.57
C GLN A 120 1.44 31.16 13.16
N VAL A 121 0.40 30.46 12.70
CA VAL A 121 0.11 29.08 13.13
C VAL A 121 0.14 28.15 11.93
N TYR A 122 0.88 27.05 12.06
CA TYR A 122 1.00 26.03 11.02
C TYR A 122 0.63 24.66 11.60
N GLY A 123 -0.32 23.98 10.96
CA GLY A 123 -0.76 22.66 11.39
C GLY A 123 0.30 21.59 11.16
N GLY A 124 0.44 20.69 12.13
CA GLY A 124 1.31 19.53 12.05
C GLY A 124 0.71 18.33 12.80
N VAL A 125 1.48 17.25 12.91
CA VAL A 125 1.05 16.03 13.64
C VAL A 125 2.10 15.52 14.60
N SER A 126 1.66 14.88 15.69
CA SER A 126 2.55 14.27 16.67
C SER A 126 1.84 13.24 17.56
N LEU A 127 2.57 12.20 17.98
CA LEU A 127 2.15 11.30 19.06
C LEU A 127 2.91 11.58 20.35
N TYR A 128 3.56 12.73 20.48
CA TYR A 128 4.21 13.10 21.72
C TYR A 128 3.19 13.18 22.86
N SER A 129 3.46 12.46 23.95
CA SER A 129 2.58 12.32 25.11
C SER A 129 3.24 12.72 26.44
N GLY A 130 4.42 13.33 26.39
CA GLY A 130 5.11 13.85 27.58
C GLY A 130 4.68 15.29 27.93
N GLU A 131 5.46 15.93 28.79
CA GLU A 131 5.23 17.32 29.20
C GLU A 131 5.29 18.28 28.00
N PRO A 132 4.20 19.00 27.70
CA PRO A 132 4.18 19.91 26.56
C PRO A 132 5.16 21.08 26.77
N LEU A 133 5.60 21.67 25.67
CA LEU A 133 6.09 23.05 25.72
C LEU A 133 4.86 23.88 26.11
N ASN A 134 4.81 24.40 27.34
CA ASN A 134 3.71 25.29 27.75
C ASN A 134 3.58 26.47 26.75
N SER A 135 2.63 27.39 26.94
CA SER A 135 2.48 28.58 26.06
C SER A 135 3.72 29.52 26.00
N THR A 136 4.83 29.12 26.61
CA THR A 136 6.16 29.73 26.51
C THR A 136 6.73 29.55 25.10
N LEU A 137 6.99 30.67 24.43
CA LEU A 137 7.76 30.71 23.20
C LEU A 137 9.25 30.46 23.52
N LEU A 138 9.83 29.44 22.88
CA LEU A 138 11.25 29.11 23.00
C LEU A 138 12.01 29.54 21.74
N PRO A 139 13.30 29.90 21.85
CA PRO A 139 14.13 30.15 20.67
C PRO A 139 14.14 28.96 19.73
N VAL A 140 14.11 29.22 18.42
CA VAL A 140 14.19 28.21 17.37
C VAL A 140 15.54 28.31 16.66
N VAL A 141 16.15 27.19 16.33
CA VAL A 141 17.39 27.16 15.52
C VAL A 141 17.23 26.21 14.35
N TYR A 142 17.80 26.57 13.19
CA TYR A 142 17.88 25.66 12.07
C TYR A 142 19.02 24.65 12.29
N ALA A 143 18.71 23.37 12.18
CA ALA A 143 19.67 22.31 12.47
C ALA A 143 20.89 22.31 11.55
N GLY A 144 20.74 22.81 10.31
CA GLY A 144 21.85 22.97 9.37
C GLY A 144 22.95 23.89 9.89
N ASP A 145 22.57 24.97 10.59
CA ASP A 145 23.52 25.92 11.20
C ASP A 145 24.11 25.40 12.52
N CYS A 146 23.53 24.31 13.04
CA CYS A 146 23.96 23.60 14.24
C CYS A 146 24.79 22.34 13.92
N GLY A 147 25.13 22.11 12.64
CA GLY A 147 26.03 21.03 12.21
C GLY A 147 25.35 19.89 11.44
N SER A 148 24.03 19.71 11.53
CA SER A 148 23.34 18.59 10.86
C SER A 148 21.89 18.94 10.51
N ARG A 149 21.63 19.28 9.23
CA ARG A 149 20.26 19.57 8.74
C ARG A 149 19.27 18.44 9.01
N LEU A 150 19.77 17.20 9.03
CA LEU A 150 19.00 15.99 9.24
C LEU A 150 18.91 15.59 10.72
N CYS A 151 19.49 16.35 11.65
CA CYS A 151 19.51 16.03 13.08
C CYS A 151 19.98 14.58 13.31
N ILE A 152 21.19 14.27 12.84
CA ILE A 152 21.81 12.96 13.08
C ILE A 152 22.35 12.94 14.52
N ILE A 153 22.15 11.81 15.20
CA ILE A 153 22.58 11.64 16.60
C ILE A 153 24.10 11.83 16.68
N GLY A 154 24.53 12.77 17.52
CA GLY A 154 25.94 13.09 17.74
C GLY A 154 26.53 14.20 16.86
N GLU A 155 25.80 14.69 15.85
CA GLU A 155 26.30 15.72 14.93
C GLU A 155 25.83 17.15 15.26
N LEU A 156 24.84 17.31 16.14
CA LEU A 156 24.35 18.62 16.56
C LEU A 156 25.27 19.24 17.63
N ASP A 157 25.65 20.50 17.44
CA ASP A 157 26.40 21.29 18.42
C ASP A 157 25.54 21.61 19.65
N PRO A 158 25.83 21.02 20.83
CA PRO A 158 25.02 21.22 22.04
C PRO A 158 24.98 22.69 22.50
N ALA A 159 26.03 23.48 22.26
CA ALA A 159 26.07 24.88 22.66
C ALA A 159 25.07 25.73 21.88
N LYS A 160 24.77 25.34 20.64
CA LYS A 160 23.78 26.02 19.79
C LYS A 160 22.36 25.54 20.04
N VAL A 161 22.18 24.29 20.47
CA VAL A 161 20.88 23.59 20.55
C VAL A 161 20.26 23.59 21.96
N SER A 162 21.08 23.58 23.01
CA SER A 162 20.60 23.41 24.39
C SER A 162 19.48 24.39 24.77
N GLY A 163 18.35 23.87 25.25
CA GLY A 163 17.18 24.65 25.67
C GLY A 163 16.31 25.24 24.54
N LYS A 164 16.58 24.91 23.28
CA LYS A 164 15.89 25.49 22.09
C LYS A 164 15.05 24.46 21.35
N ILE A 165 14.13 24.94 20.51
CA ILE A 165 13.44 24.12 19.52
C ILE A 165 14.33 24.02 18.27
N VAL A 166 14.55 22.80 17.78
CA VAL A 166 15.39 22.56 16.60
C VAL A 166 14.53 22.26 15.38
N LEU A 167 14.71 23.04 14.31
CA LEU A 167 14.09 22.81 13.01
C LEU A 167 14.93 21.81 12.21
N CYS A 168 14.46 20.57 12.10
CA CYS A 168 15.11 19.45 11.41
C CYS A 168 14.41 19.15 10.08
N GLU A 169 15.15 18.76 9.05
CA GLU A 169 14.56 18.31 7.78
C GLU A 169 14.37 16.79 7.75
N ARG A 170 13.28 16.31 7.13
CA ARG A 170 13.08 14.89 6.80
C ARG A 170 14.14 14.44 5.79
N GLY A 171 14.56 13.18 5.88
CA GLY A 171 15.57 12.61 4.99
C GLY A 171 16.07 11.25 5.46
N SER A 172 17.30 10.91 5.07
CA SER A 172 17.92 9.57 5.09
C SER A 172 17.89 8.78 6.41
N ASN A 173 17.65 9.40 7.56
CA ASN A 173 17.53 8.76 8.87
C ASN A 173 16.09 8.77 9.39
N ALA A 174 15.76 7.81 10.26
CA ALA A 174 14.42 7.65 10.82
C ALA A 174 13.90 8.94 11.49
N ARG A 175 12.62 9.28 11.27
CA ARG A 175 11.99 10.50 11.80
C ARG A 175 12.08 10.60 13.32
N VAL A 176 11.83 9.50 14.03
CA VAL A 176 11.97 9.42 15.49
C VAL A 176 13.42 9.58 15.98
N ALA A 177 14.42 9.13 15.21
CA ALA A 177 15.83 9.26 15.56
C ALA A 177 16.29 10.72 15.62
N LYS A 178 15.68 11.59 14.81
CA LYS A 178 15.93 13.05 14.82
C LYS A 178 15.56 13.67 16.16
N GLY A 179 14.42 13.28 16.72
CA GLY A 179 14.01 13.70 18.07
C GLY A 179 14.98 13.18 19.15
N GLY A 180 15.52 11.97 18.96
CA GLY A 180 16.60 11.44 19.81
C GLY A 180 17.88 12.27 19.73
N ALA A 181 18.29 12.71 18.54
CA ALA A 181 19.47 13.55 18.36
C ALA A 181 19.32 14.91 19.07
N VAL A 182 18.15 15.54 18.92
CA VAL A 182 17.81 16.79 19.61
C VAL A 182 17.85 16.59 21.13
N LYS A 183 17.28 15.49 21.64
CA LYS A 183 17.34 15.14 23.07
C LYS A 183 18.77 15.02 23.59
N VAL A 184 19.63 14.30 22.87
CA VAL A 184 21.05 14.08 23.25
C VAL A 184 21.83 15.40 23.27
N ALA A 185 21.54 16.31 22.34
CA ALA A 185 22.16 17.63 22.28
C ALA A 185 21.57 18.66 23.29
N GLY A 186 20.62 18.24 24.14
CA GLY A 186 19.99 19.10 25.15
C GLY A 186 18.89 20.03 24.63
N GLY A 187 18.39 19.80 23.41
CA GLY A 187 17.30 20.59 22.83
C GLY A 187 15.97 20.39 23.57
N ALA A 188 15.18 21.45 23.63
CA ALA A 188 13.88 21.46 24.32
C ALA A 188 12.73 20.90 23.47
N GLY A 189 12.84 20.95 22.14
CA GLY A 189 11.82 20.43 21.23
C GLY A 189 12.29 20.36 19.78
N MET A 190 11.46 19.83 18.89
CA MET A 190 11.80 19.66 17.48
C MET A 190 10.63 19.99 16.55
N ILE A 191 10.90 20.72 15.48
CA ILE A 191 9.96 20.83 14.35
C ILE A 191 10.59 20.06 13.18
N LEU A 192 9.91 19.00 12.74
CA LEU A 192 10.34 18.19 11.61
C LEU A 192 9.62 18.67 10.35
N VAL A 193 10.37 19.22 9.38
CA VAL A 193 9.81 19.70 8.12
C VAL A 193 9.99 18.67 7.02
N ASN A 194 8.92 18.42 6.25
CA ASN A 194 9.04 17.69 4.99
C ASN A 194 9.83 18.49 3.95
N THR A 195 10.50 17.75 3.06
CA THR A 195 11.16 18.27 1.86
C THR A 195 10.26 18.02 0.64
N ALA A 196 10.66 18.54 -0.52
CA ALA A 196 9.96 18.31 -1.79
C ALA A 196 9.75 16.80 -2.09
N GLU A 197 10.72 15.95 -1.73
CA GLU A 197 10.62 14.49 -1.91
C GLU A 197 9.50 13.84 -1.09
N SER A 198 9.12 14.44 0.04
CA SER A 198 8.11 13.93 0.97
C SER A 198 6.75 14.64 0.84
N GLY A 199 6.70 15.78 0.15
CA GLY A 199 5.47 16.54 -0.11
C GLY A 199 4.70 16.94 1.16
N GLU A 200 3.38 16.82 1.10
CA GLU A 200 2.46 17.20 2.19
C GLU A 200 2.06 16.03 3.11
N GLU A 201 2.72 14.88 2.97
CA GLU A 201 2.42 13.71 3.79
C GLU A 201 2.77 13.91 5.26
N LEU A 202 1.80 13.68 6.15
CA LEU A 202 1.98 13.75 7.58
C LEU A 202 1.85 12.36 8.21
N VAL A 203 2.85 11.96 8.99
CA VAL A 203 2.84 10.73 9.80
C VAL A 203 3.11 11.14 11.24
N ALA A 204 2.19 10.77 12.14
CA ALA A 204 2.36 11.09 13.55
C ALA A 204 3.34 10.09 14.17
N ASP A 205 4.44 10.59 14.73
CA ASP A 205 5.47 9.76 15.35
C ASP A 205 5.53 9.98 16.87
N SER A 206 5.89 8.92 17.60
CA SER A 206 6.04 8.91 19.06
C SER A 206 7.35 9.56 19.50
N HIS A 207 7.52 10.86 19.27
CA HIS A 207 8.78 11.55 19.55
C HIS A 207 9.24 11.48 21.01
N LEU A 208 10.56 11.62 21.23
CA LEU A 208 11.23 11.60 22.54
C LEU A 208 11.30 12.97 23.22
N VAL A 209 11.08 14.03 22.46
CA VAL A 209 10.99 15.43 22.88
C VAL A 209 9.69 15.99 22.34
N PRO A 210 9.15 17.08 22.91
CA PRO A 210 8.03 17.80 22.30
C PRO A 210 8.36 18.12 20.85
N ALA A 211 7.59 17.54 19.94
CA ALA A 211 7.89 17.66 18.52
C ALA A 211 6.64 17.57 17.67
N THR A 212 6.70 18.17 16.49
CA THR A 212 5.65 18.09 15.48
C THR A 212 6.24 17.96 14.09
N MET A 213 5.54 17.24 13.23
CA MET A 213 5.86 17.12 11.81
C MET A 213 4.93 18.01 10.99
N VAL A 214 5.49 18.76 10.03
CA VAL A 214 4.74 19.65 9.12
C VAL A 214 5.03 19.33 7.66
N GLY A 215 4.05 19.58 6.79
CA GLY A 215 4.17 19.40 5.33
C GLY A 215 5.15 20.39 4.71
N GLN A 216 5.58 20.15 3.48
CA GLN A 216 6.63 20.94 2.81
C GLN A 216 6.26 22.43 2.71
N LYS A 217 5.03 22.77 2.31
CA LYS A 217 4.57 24.16 2.19
C LYS A 217 4.67 24.95 3.49
N PHE A 218 4.32 24.33 4.62
CA PHE A 218 4.43 24.97 5.93
C PHE A 218 5.85 24.93 6.46
N GLY A 219 6.57 23.84 6.20
CA GLY A 219 7.99 23.69 6.51
C GLY A 219 8.85 24.80 5.90
N ASP A 220 8.65 25.12 4.62
CA ASP A 220 9.38 26.18 3.94
C ASP A 220 9.12 27.57 4.55
N LYS A 221 7.86 27.85 4.94
CA LYS A 221 7.50 29.10 5.62
C LYS A 221 8.14 29.20 7.00
N ILE A 222 8.13 28.12 7.78
CA ILE A 222 8.77 28.06 9.10
C ILE A 222 10.28 28.22 8.95
N LYS A 223 10.89 27.53 7.98
CA LYS A 223 12.33 27.65 7.70
C LYS A 223 12.71 29.08 7.31
N TYR A 224 11.95 29.70 6.43
CA TYR A 224 12.14 31.10 6.05
C TYR A 224 12.06 32.04 7.27
N TYR A 225 11.07 31.85 8.14
CA TYR A 225 10.96 32.61 9.39
C TYR A 225 12.19 32.45 10.29
N VAL A 226 12.62 31.21 10.53
CA VAL A 226 13.79 30.90 11.38
C VAL A 226 15.08 31.51 10.83
N GLN A 227 15.21 31.66 9.51
CA GLN A 227 16.40 32.22 8.87
C GLN A 227 16.37 33.74 8.73
N SER A 228 15.20 34.36 8.74
CA SER A 228 15.03 35.80 8.49
C SER A 228 14.84 36.63 9.76
N ASP A 229 14.22 36.06 10.79
CA ASP A 229 14.05 36.72 12.08
C ASP A 229 15.36 36.65 12.88
N PRO A 230 15.85 37.76 13.48
CA PRO A 230 17.07 37.76 14.28
C PRO A 230 16.93 37.05 15.63
N SER A 231 15.71 36.74 16.07
CA SER A 231 15.40 36.06 17.34
C SER A 231 14.14 35.21 17.20
N PRO A 232 14.16 34.19 16.32
CA PRO A 232 12.99 33.40 16.01
C PRO A 232 12.57 32.59 17.24
N THR A 233 11.27 32.57 17.52
CA THR A 233 10.71 31.78 18.62
C THR A 233 9.49 30.98 18.16
N ALA A 234 9.20 29.89 18.85
CA ALA A 234 8.01 29.09 18.61
C ALA A 234 7.58 28.29 19.85
N THR A 235 6.36 27.77 19.83
CA THR A 235 5.90 26.68 20.70
C THR A 235 5.11 25.67 19.89
N ILE A 236 4.79 24.51 20.50
CA ILE A 236 4.02 23.43 19.87
C ILE A 236 2.78 23.16 20.72
N VAL A 237 1.60 23.27 20.10
CA VAL A 237 0.31 23.05 20.76
C VAL A 237 -0.27 21.71 20.33
N PHE A 238 -0.26 20.74 21.25
CA PHE A 238 -0.82 19.40 21.03
C PHE A 238 -2.33 19.42 21.25
N ARG A 239 -3.10 18.89 20.29
CA ARG A 239 -4.57 18.80 20.36
C ARG A 239 -5.10 17.42 20.72
N GLY A 240 -4.22 16.45 20.95
CA GLY A 240 -4.59 15.07 21.19
C GLY A 240 -5.21 14.42 19.96
N THR A 241 -6.10 13.45 20.17
CA THR A 241 -6.78 12.74 19.08
C THR A 241 -8.00 13.52 18.59
N VAL A 242 -8.07 13.73 17.27
CA VAL A 242 -9.22 14.34 16.61
C VAL A 242 -9.79 13.36 15.60
N ILE A 243 -11.11 13.19 15.59
CA ILE A 243 -11.83 12.40 14.58
C ILE A 243 -12.76 13.35 13.87
N GLY A 244 -12.72 13.38 12.54
CA GLY A 244 -13.57 14.29 11.78
C GLY A 244 -13.42 14.16 10.28
N LYS A 245 -14.27 14.91 9.56
CA LYS A 245 -14.28 14.94 8.09
C LYS A 245 -13.20 15.81 7.47
N SER A 246 -12.44 16.54 8.30
CA SER A 246 -11.40 17.45 7.84
C SER A 246 -10.08 17.11 8.54
N PRO A 247 -9.02 16.81 7.77
CA PRO A 247 -9.06 16.65 6.31
C PRO A 247 -9.85 15.38 5.87
N SER A 248 -10.24 15.34 4.60
CA SER A 248 -11.01 14.21 4.07
C SER A 248 -10.21 12.90 4.09
N ALA A 249 -10.92 11.78 4.21
CA ALA A 249 -10.34 10.45 4.25
C ALA A 249 -11.25 9.43 3.54
N PRO A 250 -10.68 8.36 2.93
CA PRO A 250 -9.25 8.07 2.82
C PRO A 250 -8.51 8.95 1.80
N ARG A 251 -7.20 9.11 2.01
CA ARG A 251 -6.22 9.60 1.01
C ARG A 251 -5.07 8.61 0.94
N VAL A 252 -4.49 8.39 -0.24
CA VAL A 252 -3.38 7.45 -0.39
C VAL A 252 -2.11 8.06 0.21
N ALA A 253 -1.41 7.29 1.03
CA ALA A 253 -0.14 7.70 1.63
C ALA A 253 0.92 7.94 0.55
N ALA A 254 1.74 8.98 0.71
CA ALA A 254 2.80 9.28 -0.25
C ALA A 254 3.87 8.17 -0.25
N PHE A 255 4.19 7.61 0.92
CA PHE A 255 5.12 6.49 1.02
C PHE A 255 4.59 5.20 0.37
N SER A 256 3.27 5.05 0.17
CA SER A 256 2.71 3.81 -0.38
C SER A 256 3.29 3.57 -1.76
N SER A 257 3.97 2.44 -1.97
CA SER A 257 4.58 2.11 -3.26
C SER A 257 3.54 2.02 -4.39
N ARG A 258 3.96 2.42 -5.60
CA ARG A 258 3.10 2.58 -6.79
C ARG A 258 3.41 1.52 -7.85
N GLY A 259 2.41 1.25 -8.69
CA GLY A 259 2.64 0.61 -9.98
C GLY A 259 3.33 1.55 -10.97
N PRO A 260 3.42 1.17 -12.26
CA PRO A 260 2.99 -0.11 -12.81
C PRO A 260 3.82 -1.32 -12.33
N ASN A 261 3.39 -2.52 -12.68
CA ASN A 261 4.12 -3.75 -12.39
C ASN A 261 5.31 -3.91 -13.34
N TYR A 262 6.52 -3.65 -12.85
CA TYR A 262 7.73 -3.66 -13.69
C TYR A 262 8.11 -5.03 -14.29
N ARG A 263 7.50 -6.14 -13.84
CA ARG A 263 7.75 -7.48 -14.40
C ARG A 263 6.68 -7.94 -15.38
N ALA A 264 5.43 -7.59 -15.11
CA ALA A 264 4.29 -7.92 -15.95
C ALA A 264 3.38 -6.68 -16.02
N PRO A 265 3.72 -5.70 -16.88
CA PRO A 265 3.00 -4.41 -16.93
C PRO A 265 1.50 -4.52 -17.18
N GLU A 266 1.06 -5.61 -17.82
CA GLU A 266 -0.36 -5.91 -18.07
C GLU A 266 -1.11 -6.45 -16.83
N ILE A 267 -0.44 -6.59 -15.67
CA ILE A 267 -1.05 -6.91 -14.38
C ILE A 267 -0.99 -5.68 -13.47
N LEU A 268 -2.15 -5.09 -13.21
CA LEU A 268 -2.30 -3.88 -12.40
C LEU A 268 -1.84 -4.08 -10.94
N LYS A 269 -1.08 -3.12 -10.41
CA LYS A 269 -0.63 -3.06 -9.00
C LYS A 269 -0.62 -1.61 -8.46
N PRO A 270 -0.87 -1.39 -7.15
CA PRO A 270 -1.36 -2.38 -6.17
C PRO A 270 -2.77 -2.87 -6.51
N ASP A 271 -3.29 -3.87 -5.80
CA ASP A 271 -4.63 -4.41 -6.10
C ASP A 271 -5.72 -3.56 -5.46
N VAL A 272 -5.52 -3.15 -4.20
CA VAL A 272 -6.42 -2.33 -3.38
C VAL A 272 -5.62 -1.47 -2.41
N ILE A 273 -6.26 -0.50 -1.78
CA ILE A 273 -5.76 0.23 -0.60
C ILE A 273 -6.62 -0.07 0.63
N ALA A 274 -6.01 0.06 1.81
CA ALA A 274 -6.68 -0.08 3.09
C ALA A 274 -5.98 0.78 4.16
N PRO A 275 -6.60 0.96 5.35
CA PRO A 275 -6.06 1.79 6.43
C PRO A 275 -4.62 1.38 6.80
N GLY A 276 -3.68 2.30 6.60
CA GLY A 276 -2.26 2.04 6.84
C GLY A 276 -1.51 3.21 7.46
N VAL A 277 -2.18 4.31 7.79
CA VAL A 277 -1.57 5.49 8.41
C VAL A 277 -2.11 5.68 9.82
N ASN A 278 -1.21 5.84 10.77
CA ASN A 278 -1.46 6.03 12.20
C ASN A 278 -2.39 4.97 12.79
N ILE A 279 -2.06 3.68 12.58
CA ILE A 279 -2.85 2.54 13.05
C ILE A 279 -2.38 2.13 14.44
N LEU A 280 -3.32 2.06 15.39
CA LEU A 280 -3.08 1.57 16.75
C LEU A 280 -3.16 0.03 16.76
N ALA A 281 -2.13 -0.64 17.28
CA ALA A 281 -2.11 -2.09 17.44
C ALA A 281 -1.27 -2.50 18.65
N ALA A 282 -1.38 -3.77 19.05
CA ALA A 282 -0.59 -4.34 20.14
C ALA A 282 0.92 -4.25 19.84
N TRP A 283 1.70 -4.07 20.90
CA TRP A 283 3.14 -3.95 20.88
C TRP A 283 3.76 -4.85 21.96
N THR A 284 5.00 -5.28 21.79
CA THR A 284 5.57 -6.36 22.62
C THR A 284 5.80 -5.97 24.07
N GLY A 285 5.86 -4.68 24.39
CA GLY A 285 6.33 -4.18 25.68
C GLY A 285 7.84 -4.37 25.93
N GLU A 286 8.56 -5.06 25.03
CA GLU A 286 10.02 -5.22 25.09
C GLU A 286 10.74 -4.13 24.30
N SER A 287 10.22 -3.78 23.12
CA SER A 287 10.73 -2.71 22.27
C SER A 287 10.09 -1.37 22.63
N ALA A 288 10.87 -0.30 22.50
CA ALA A 288 10.35 1.06 22.63
C ALA A 288 9.40 1.42 21.48
N PRO A 289 8.45 2.35 21.66
CA PRO A 289 7.55 2.78 20.58
C PRO A 289 8.29 3.45 19.40
N THR A 290 9.53 3.90 19.60
CA THR A 290 10.38 4.45 18.53
C THR A 290 11.38 3.45 17.95
N ASP A 291 11.46 2.22 18.50
CA ASP A 291 12.53 1.25 18.21
C ASP A 291 13.97 1.80 18.40
N LEU A 292 14.15 2.80 19.27
CA LEU A 292 15.47 3.36 19.60
C LEU A 292 15.92 2.86 20.98
N ASP A 293 17.19 2.47 21.11
CA ASP A 293 17.75 2.03 22.39
C ASP A 293 17.71 3.11 23.47
N ILE A 294 17.79 4.39 23.08
CA ILE A 294 17.70 5.54 23.99
C ILE A 294 16.28 5.81 24.51
N ASP A 295 15.26 5.19 23.94
CA ASP A 295 13.88 5.36 24.38
C ASP A 295 13.55 4.38 25.53
N PRO A 296 13.40 4.86 26.77
CA PRO A 296 13.10 3.99 27.91
C PRO A 296 11.63 3.57 27.96
N ARG A 297 10.75 4.17 27.15
CA ARG A 297 9.30 3.89 27.20
C ARG A 297 9.04 2.45 26.77
N ARG A 298 8.10 1.79 27.45
CA ARG A 298 7.55 0.48 27.09
C ARG A 298 6.04 0.59 27.09
N VAL A 299 5.43 0.13 26.00
CA VAL A 299 3.99 0.30 25.75
C VAL A 299 3.40 -1.03 25.30
N GLU A 300 2.16 -1.28 25.70
CA GLU A 300 1.38 -2.45 25.26
C GLU A 300 0.73 -2.22 23.89
N PHE A 301 0.58 -0.96 23.49
CA PHE A 301 0.05 -0.56 22.20
C PHE A 301 0.89 0.55 21.60
N ASN A 302 1.07 0.51 20.29
CA ASN A 302 1.79 1.54 19.54
C ASN A 302 0.98 1.97 18.31
N ILE A 303 1.24 3.19 17.86
CA ILE A 303 0.64 3.75 16.65
C ILE A 303 1.73 3.91 15.62
N ILE A 304 1.61 3.18 14.51
CA ILE A 304 2.58 3.19 13.43
C ILE A 304 1.91 3.26 12.07
N SER A 305 2.70 3.59 11.04
CA SER A 305 2.23 3.76 9.67
C SER A 305 3.05 2.91 8.71
N GLY A 306 2.39 2.40 7.68
CA GLY A 306 3.01 1.64 6.61
C GLY A 306 2.00 0.77 5.87
N THR A 307 2.37 0.34 4.68
CA THR A 307 1.66 -0.74 3.98
C THR A 307 1.69 -2.06 4.75
N SER A 308 2.64 -2.20 5.70
CA SER A 308 2.65 -3.27 6.71
C SER A 308 1.44 -3.26 7.64
N MET A 309 0.75 -2.13 7.82
CA MET A 309 -0.45 -1.97 8.64
C MET A 309 -1.72 -2.13 7.83
N SER A 310 -1.72 -1.76 6.54
CA SER A 310 -2.87 -1.99 5.66
C SER A 310 -3.02 -3.46 5.24
N CYS A 311 -1.92 -4.15 5.01
CA CYS A 311 -1.88 -5.58 4.70
C CYS A 311 -2.67 -6.48 5.69
N PRO A 312 -2.51 -6.38 7.03
CA PRO A 312 -3.26 -7.20 7.98
C PRO A 312 -4.76 -6.86 8.03
N HIS A 313 -5.18 -5.62 7.71
CA HIS A 313 -6.61 -5.31 7.56
C HIS A 313 -7.22 -6.17 6.45
N VAL A 314 -6.62 -6.14 5.27
CA VAL A 314 -7.11 -6.91 4.10
C VAL A 314 -6.95 -8.41 4.32
N SER A 315 -5.93 -8.84 5.05
CA SER A 315 -5.81 -10.23 5.51
C SER A 315 -7.03 -10.62 6.35
N GLY A 316 -7.40 -9.82 7.36
CA GLY A 316 -8.60 -10.04 8.16
C GLY A 316 -9.87 -10.13 7.31
N LEU A 317 -10.04 -9.22 6.35
CA LEU A 317 -11.17 -9.24 5.41
C LEU A 317 -11.20 -10.53 4.58
N ALA A 318 -10.07 -10.94 4.01
CA ALA A 318 -9.98 -12.19 3.25
C ALA A 318 -10.35 -13.42 4.10
N ALA A 319 -10.01 -13.41 5.38
CA ALA A 319 -10.36 -14.49 6.29
C ALA A 319 -11.86 -14.51 6.63
N LEU A 320 -12.47 -13.34 6.86
CA LEU A 320 -13.93 -13.21 7.06
C LEU A 320 -14.70 -13.65 5.81
N LEU A 321 -14.25 -13.25 4.62
CA LEU A 321 -14.84 -13.68 3.36
C LEU A 321 -14.71 -15.18 3.16
N ARG A 322 -13.54 -15.78 3.47
CA ARG A 322 -13.39 -17.24 3.44
C ARG A 322 -14.35 -17.95 4.42
N GLN A 323 -14.59 -17.37 5.60
CA GLN A 323 -15.53 -17.96 6.55
C GLN A 323 -16.96 -17.90 6.03
N ALA A 324 -17.36 -16.76 5.45
CA ALA A 324 -18.70 -16.59 4.87
C ALA A 324 -18.89 -17.40 3.58
N GLN A 325 -17.83 -17.60 2.82
CA GLN A 325 -17.82 -18.25 1.51
C GLN A 325 -16.70 -19.32 1.44
N PRO A 326 -16.88 -20.48 2.11
CA PRO A 326 -15.82 -21.50 2.25
C PRO A 326 -15.26 -22.00 0.92
N ASP A 327 -16.12 -22.10 -0.09
CA ASP A 327 -15.82 -22.68 -1.41
C ASP A 327 -15.14 -21.70 -2.37
N TRP A 328 -15.07 -20.41 -2.03
CA TRP A 328 -14.42 -19.44 -2.91
C TRP A 328 -12.93 -19.73 -3.04
N SER A 329 -12.39 -19.62 -4.26
CA SER A 329 -10.95 -19.69 -4.46
C SER A 329 -10.25 -18.46 -3.86
N PRO A 330 -8.92 -18.49 -3.69
CA PRO A 330 -8.17 -17.28 -3.35
C PRO A 330 -8.34 -16.14 -4.36
N ALA A 331 -8.49 -16.47 -5.65
CA ALA A 331 -8.73 -15.50 -6.71
C ALA A 331 -10.14 -14.89 -6.60
N ALA A 332 -11.16 -15.69 -6.26
CA ALA A 332 -12.52 -15.20 -6.04
C ALA A 332 -12.60 -14.24 -4.85
N ILE A 333 -11.94 -14.55 -3.72
CA ILE A 333 -11.85 -13.62 -2.57
C ILE A 333 -11.15 -12.32 -2.95
N LYS A 334 -10.02 -12.43 -3.67
CA LYS A 334 -9.31 -11.25 -4.18
C LYS A 334 -10.19 -10.44 -5.14
N SER A 335 -10.91 -11.10 -6.03
CA SER A 335 -11.83 -10.47 -6.97
C SER A 335 -12.90 -9.70 -6.23
N ALA A 336 -13.59 -10.31 -5.26
CA ALA A 336 -14.63 -9.65 -4.49
C ALA A 336 -14.12 -8.36 -3.83
N LEU A 337 -12.94 -8.40 -3.19
CA LEU A 337 -12.33 -7.23 -2.57
C LEU A 337 -11.94 -6.13 -3.57
N MET A 338 -11.58 -6.50 -4.80
CA MET A 338 -11.23 -5.54 -5.85
C MET A 338 -12.48 -4.93 -6.50
N THR A 339 -13.45 -5.76 -6.91
CA THR A 339 -14.59 -5.31 -7.72
C THR A 339 -15.61 -4.50 -6.94
N THR A 340 -15.61 -4.61 -5.62
CA THR A 340 -16.50 -3.84 -4.72
C THR A 340 -15.79 -2.68 -4.04
N ALA A 341 -14.51 -2.44 -4.33
CA ALA A 341 -13.75 -1.35 -3.75
C ALA A 341 -14.33 0.03 -4.17
N TYR A 342 -14.25 1.01 -3.28
CA TYR A 342 -14.74 2.37 -3.53
C TYR A 342 -13.60 3.36 -3.78
N ASN A 343 -13.92 4.44 -4.49
CA ASN A 343 -12.92 5.38 -5.02
C ASN A 343 -13.14 6.84 -4.61
N VAL A 344 -14.08 7.07 -3.70
CA VAL A 344 -14.38 8.40 -3.15
C VAL A 344 -14.01 8.49 -1.67
N ASP A 345 -13.65 9.68 -1.22
CA ASP A 345 -13.45 9.98 0.18
C ASP A 345 -14.76 10.37 0.88
N ASN A 346 -14.70 10.62 2.19
CA ASN A 346 -15.85 11.03 3.00
C ASN A 346 -16.40 12.44 2.66
N SER A 347 -15.79 13.17 1.73
CA SER A 347 -16.32 14.40 1.13
C SER A 347 -17.04 14.16 -0.20
N GLY A 348 -16.98 12.93 -0.73
CA GLY A 348 -17.56 12.53 -2.01
C GLY A 348 -16.66 12.80 -3.22
N ALA A 349 -15.46 13.35 -3.01
CA ALA A 349 -14.47 13.55 -4.06
C ALA A 349 -13.66 12.28 -4.30
N VAL A 350 -13.02 12.16 -5.48
CA VAL A 350 -12.09 11.06 -5.75
C VAL A 350 -10.97 11.06 -4.71
N ILE A 351 -10.62 9.87 -4.21
CA ILE A 351 -9.54 9.67 -3.24
C ILE A 351 -8.27 10.36 -3.77
N LYS A 352 -7.69 11.26 -2.96
CA LYS A 352 -6.47 12.00 -3.32
C LYS A 352 -5.20 11.22 -3.04
N ASP A 353 -4.16 11.51 -3.80
CA ASP A 353 -2.79 11.14 -3.51
C ASP A 353 -2.11 12.24 -2.68
N LEU A 354 -1.60 11.90 -1.49
CA LEU A 354 -0.90 12.87 -0.63
C LEU A 354 0.44 13.34 -1.20
N ALA A 355 1.03 12.60 -2.14
CA ALA A 355 2.28 12.99 -2.76
C ALA A 355 2.11 14.18 -3.72
N THR A 356 1.06 14.15 -4.55
CA THR A 356 0.80 15.16 -5.58
C THR A 356 -0.25 16.18 -5.15
N GLY A 357 -1.12 15.84 -4.21
CA GLY A 357 -2.29 16.62 -3.83
C GLY A 357 -3.46 16.54 -4.83
N THR A 358 -3.36 15.69 -5.85
CA THR A 358 -4.36 15.49 -6.92
C THR A 358 -5.15 14.20 -6.71
N GLU A 359 -6.09 13.92 -7.59
CA GLU A 359 -6.83 12.64 -7.62
C GLU A 359 -5.87 11.47 -7.82
N SER A 360 -6.11 10.36 -7.11
CA SER A 360 -5.30 9.14 -7.21
C SER A 360 -5.74 8.28 -8.40
N THR A 361 -4.75 7.71 -9.09
CA THR A 361 -4.95 6.83 -10.25
C THR A 361 -4.96 5.36 -9.84
N PRO A 362 -5.44 4.45 -10.71
CA PRO A 362 -5.33 3.00 -10.50
C PRO A 362 -3.91 2.47 -10.19
N PHE A 363 -2.83 3.07 -10.71
CA PHE A 363 -1.46 2.67 -10.31
C PHE A 363 -1.06 3.13 -8.90
N VAL A 364 -1.86 4.01 -8.30
CA VAL A 364 -1.70 4.50 -6.94
C VAL A 364 -2.60 3.75 -5.95
N ARG A 365 -3.89 3.61 -6.28
CA ARG A 365 -4.92 3.03 -5.38
C ARG A 365 -5.38 1.62 -5.74
N GLY A 366 -4.94 1.05 -6.85
CA GLY A 366 -5.50 -0.20 -7.36
C GLY A 366 -6.96 -0.03 -7.79
N ALA A 367 -7.78 -1.03 -7.49
CA ALA A 367 -9.22 -0.97 -7.70
C ALA A 367 -9.93 0.06 -6.80
N GLY A 368 -9.35 0.35 -5.63
CA GLY A 368 -9.88 1.30 -4.67
C GLY A 368 -9.64 0.93 -3.22
N HIS A 369 -10.31 1.64 -2.34
CA HIS A 369 -10.35 1.32 -0.92
C HIS A 369 -11.31 0.17 -0.64
N VAL A 370 -10.85 -0.79 0.16
CA VAL A 370 -11.66 -1.98 0.48
C VAL A 370 -12.98 -1.63 1.15
N ASP A 371 -14.05 -2.30 0.71
CA ASP A 371 -15.40 -2.28 1.30
C ASP A 371 -15.75 -3.69 1.81
N PRO A 372 -15.64 -3.95 3.12
CA PRO A 372 -15.91 -5.28 3.68
C PRO A 372 -17.34 -5.77 3.43
N ASN A 373 -18.32 -4.87 3.49
CA ASN A 373 -19.73 -5.24 3.47
C ASN A 373 -20.18 -5.55 2.04
N ARG A 374 -19.76 -4.72 1.08
CA ARG A 374 -20.06 -5.00 -0.34
C ARG A 374 -19.33 -6.25 -0.83
N ALA A 375 -18.11 -6.51 -0.35
CA ALA A 375 -17.34 -7.69 -0.76
C ALA A 375 -17.98 -9.03 -0.33
N LEU A 376 -18.93 -9.01 0.61
CA LEU A 376 -19.65 -10.21 1.05
C LEU A 376 -20.60 -10.76 -0.03
N ASP A 377 -21.18 -9.86 -0.83
CA ASP A 377 -22.07 -10.18 -1.94
C ASP A 377 -21.66 -9.35 -3.17
N PRO A 378 -20.57 -9.75 -3.86
CA PRO A 378 -20.01 -8.98 -4.96
C PRO A 378 -20.78 -9.16 -6.27
N GLY A 379 -21.80 -10.03 -6.32
CA GLY A 379 -22.49 -10.42 -7.56
C GLY A 379 -21.66 -11.35 -8.45
N LEU A 380 -20.57 -10.83 -9.03
CA LEU A 380 -19.66 -11.60 -9.90
C LEU A 380 -18.23 -11.63 -9.36
N VAL A 381 -17.52 -12.73 -9.66
CA VAL A 381 -16.08 -12.87 -9.38
C VAL A 381 -15.29 -13.32 -10.61
N TYR A 382 -14.08 -12.79 -10.75
CA TYR A 382 -13.05 -13.26 -11.67
C TYR A 382 -12.24 -14.35 -10.97
N ASP A 383 -12.52 -15.61 -11.32
CA ASP A 383 -11.87 -16.77 -10.71
C ASP A 383 -10.62 -17.20 -11.49
N ALA A 384 -9.63 -17.76 -10.80
CA ALA A 384 -8.41 -18.27 -11.40
C ALA A 384 -7.83 -19.42 -10.59
N GLY A 385 -7.42 -20.46 -11.30
CA GLY A 385 -6.83 -21.69 -10.77
C GLY A 385 -5.31 -21.71 -10.88
N THR A 386 -4.73 -22.84 -10.50
CA THR A 386 -3.27 -23.01 -10.57
C THR A 386 -2.75 -23.07 -12.00
N GLU A 387 -3.49 -23.73 -12.88
CA GLU A 387 -3.09 -23.87 -14.28
C GLU A 387 -3.06 -22.50 -14.97
N ASP A 388 -3.97 -21.57 -14.62
CA ASP A 388 -3.91 -20.19 -15.12
C ASP A 388 -2.60 -19.49 -14.73
N TYR A 389 -2.15 -19.64 -13.48
CA TYR A 389 -0.88 -19.05 -13.05
C TYR A 389 0.34 -19.74 -13.66
N VAL A 390 0.26 -21.04 -13.95
CA VAL A 390 1.30 -21.78 -14.68
C VAL A 390 1.36 -21.26 -16.13
N SER A 391 0.23 -21.14 -16.81
CA SER A 391 0.15 -20.53 -18.15
C SER A 391 0.68 -19.11 -18.17
N PHE A 392 0.38 -18.30 -17.16
CA PHE A 392 0.93 -16.95 -17.00
C PHE A 392 2.47 -16.95 -16.87
N LEU A 393 3.02 -17.85 -16.05
CA LEU A 393 4.47 -18.01 -15.89
C LEU A 393 5.14 -18.45 -17.20
N CYS A 394 4.50 -19.35 -17.95
CA CYS A 394 4.93 -19.75 -19.28
C CYS A 394 4.90 -18.58 -20.27
N THR A 395 3.88 -17.73 -20.23
CA THR A 395 3.78 -16.51 -21.06
C THR A 395 4.88 -15.50 -20.76
N LEU A 396 5.30 -15.39 -19.49
CA LEU A 396 6.47 -14.58 -19.08
C LEU A 396 7.82 -15.18 -19.53
N GLY A 397 7.86 -16.41 -20.04
CA GLY A 397 9.08 -17.05 -20.52
C GLY A 397 9.89 -17.79 -19.45
N TYR A 398 9.30 -18.09 -18.28
CA TYR A 398 9.97 -18.95 -17.30
C TYR A 398 10.09 -20.38 -17.81
N SER A 399 11.24 -21.03 -17.54
CA SER A 399 11.44 -22.42 -17.95
C SER A 399 10.54 -23.37 -17.13
N PRO A 400 10.06 -24.48 -17.73
CA PRO A 400 9.31 -25.51 -17.01
C PRO A 400 9.97 -26.01 -15.72
N SER A 401 11.31 -26.10 -15.72
CA SER A 401 12.11 -26.50 -14.55
C SER A 401 12.11 -25.46 -13.42
N ILE A 402 12.00 -24.19 -13.75
CA ILE A 402 11.85 -23.14 -12.74
C ILE A 402 10.42 -23.18 -12.20
N ILE A 403 9.42 -23.33 -13.08
CA ILE A 403 8.00 -23.40 -12.68
C ILE A 403 7.73 -24.64 -11.81
N SER A 404 8.41 -25.77 -12.04
CA SER A 404 8.19 -26.97 -11.20
C SER A 404 8.62 -26.79 -9.74
N LEU A 405 9.51 -25.82 -9.43
CA LEU A 405 9.83 -25.43 -8.05
C LEU A 405 8.63 -24.86 -7.30
N PHE A 406 7.62 -24.43 -8.06
CA PHE A 406 6.42 -23.76 -7.62
C PHE A 406 5.21 -24.72 -7.61
N THR A 407 5.26 -25.84 -8.33
CA THR A 407 4.22 -26.87 -8.31
C THR A 407 4.38 -27.84 -7.13
N THR A 408 3.29 -28.18 -6.43
CA THR A 408 3.33 -29.02 -5.22
C THR A 408 3.70 -30.48 -5.47
N ASP A 409 3.49 -31.00 -6.68
CA ASP A 409 3.79 -32.36 -7.11
C ASP A 409 5.19 -32.49 -7.74
N GLY A 410 5.90 -31.37 -7.94
CA GLY A 410 7.18 -31.33 -8.64
C GLY A 410 7.08 -31.70 -10.11
N SER A 411 5.86 -31.75 -10.67
CA SER A 411 5.64 -32.05 -12.07
C SER A 411 6.27 -30.96 -12.95
N VAL A 412 6.83 -31.35 -14.09
CA VAL A 412 7.37 -30.41 -15.06
C VAL A 412 6.19 -29.62 -15.63
N ALA A 413 6.22 -28.30 -15.50
CA ALA A 413 5.14 -27.46 -16.00
C ALA A 413 4.96 -27.63 -17.52
N ASN A 414 3.71 -27.81 -17.95
CA ASN A 414 3.42 -27.92 -19.37
C ASN A 414 3.14 -26.53 -19.97
N CYS A 415 4.15 -25.97 -20.64
CA CYS A 415 4.01 -24.68 -21.34
C CYS A 415 3.47 -24.79 -22.78
N SER A 416 2.90 -25.92 -23.18
CA SER A 416 2.21 -26.03 -24.49
C SER A 416 0.95 -25.17 -24.56
N THR A 417 0.31 -24.93 -23.42
CA THR A 417 -0.85 -24.06 -23.25
C THR A 417 -0.44 -22.81 -22.47
N LYS A 418 -0.05 -21.75 -23.19
CA LYS A 418 0.27 -20.43 -22.62
C LYS A 418 -0.69 -19.38 -23.16
N PHE A 419 -0.86 -18.30 -22.41
CA PHE A 419 -1.64 -17.17 -22.89
C PHE A 419 -0.91 -16.42 -24.01
N PRO A 420 -1.65 -15.81 -24.96
CA PRO A 420 -1.08 -14.88 -25.93
C PRO A 420 -0.34 -13.73 -25.25
N ARG A 421 -0.92 -13.17 -24.18
CA ARG A 421 -0.36 -12.05 -23.42
C ARG A 421 -0.52 -12.27 -21.93
N THR A 422 0.25 -11.55 -21.12
CA THR A 422 0.16 -11.67 -19.66
C THR A 422 -1.16 -11.13 -19.10
N GLY A 423 -1.75 -10.14 -19.77
CA GLY A 423 -3.05 -9.56 -19.42
C GLY A 423 -4.26 -10.46 -19.67
N ASP A 424 -4.09 -11.61 -20.35
CA ASP A 424 -5.16 -12.61 -20.54
C ASP A 424 -5.42 -13.47 -19.29
N LEU A 425 -4.57 -13.36 -18.27
CA LEU A 425 -4.89 -13.93 -16.96
C LEU A 425 -6.23 -13.37 -16.48
N ASN A 426 -7.12 -14.25 -16.02
CA ASN A 426 -8.46 -13.85 -15.56
C ASN A 426 -8.37 -13.03 -14.26
N TYR A 427 -8.23 -11.71 -14.42
CA TYR A 427 -7.89 -10.76 -13.37
C TYR A 427 -8.92 -9.63 -13.34
N ALA A 428 -9.31 -9.21 -12.14
CA ALA A 428 -10.35 -8.19 -11.90
C ALA A 428 -9.92 -6.74 -12.21
N ALA A 429 -8.95 -6.55 -13.10
CA ALA A 429 -8.46 -5.27 -13.58
C ALA A 429 -7.82 -5.43 -14.97
N PHE A 430 -7.71 -4.33 -15.70
CA PHE A 430 -7.14 -4.27 -17.03
C PHE A 430 -5.98 -3.27 -17.04
N ALA A 431 -4.75 -3.75 -17.22
CA ALA A 431 -3.62 -2.89 -17.55
C ALA A 431 -3.20 -3.21 -18.99
N VAL A 432 -3.19 -2.20 -19.85
CA VAL A 432 -2.97 -2.32 -21.30
C VAL A 432 -1.70 -1.56 -21.64
N VAL A 433 -0.76 -2.21 -22.33
CA VAL A 433 0.42 -1.53 -22.89
C VAL A 433 0.25 -1.43 -24.40
N LEU A 434 0.15 -0.21 -24.91
CA LEU A 434 0.12 0.09 -26.33
C LEU A 434 1.53 0.39 -26.83
N SER A 435 1.94 -0.25 -27.91
CA SER A 435 3.22 -0.02 -28.60
C SER A 435 3.08 1.01 -29.73
N SER A 436 1.88 1.26 -30.23
CA SER A 436 1.58 2.31 -31.19
C SER A 436 0.20 2.94 -30.99
N TYR A 437 0.01 4.16 -31.52
CA TYR A 437 -1.29 4.85 -31.56
C TYR A 437 -2.30 4.24 -32.56
N LYS A 438 -2.04 3.04 -33.06
CA LYS A 438 -2.96 2.24 -33.88
C LYS A 438 -3.24 0.87 -33.27
N ASP A 439 -2.67 0.61 -32.10
CA ASP A 439 -2.78 -0.69 -31.46
C ASP A 439 -4.21 -0.92 -30.95
N SER A 440 -4.57 -2.19 -30.97
CA SER A 440 -5.78 -2.71 -30.36
C SER A 440 -5.41 -3.95 -29.56
N VAL A 441 -5.88 -4.00 -28.32
CA VAL A 441 -5.64 -5.11 -27.39
C VAL A 441 -6.98 -5.65 -26.96
N THR A 442 -7.17 -6.96 -27.13
CA THR A 442 -8.36 -7.65 -26.64
C THR A 442 -7.96 -8.60 -25.53
N TYR A 443 -8.68 -8.54 -24.42
CA TYR A 443 -8.54 -9.46 -23.31
C TYR A 443 -9.77 -10.33 -23.17
N HIS A 444 -9.55 -11.62 -22.93
CA HIS A 444 -10.60 -12.56 -22.59
C HIS A 444 -10.80 -12.59 -21.06
N ARG A 445 -12.05 -12.57 -20.60
CA ARG A 445 -12.41 -12.71 -19.20
C ARG A 445 -13.54 -13.70 -19.00
N VAL A 446 -13.50 -14.38 -17.88
CA VAL A 446 -14.56 -15.27 -17.41
C VAL A 446 -15.01 -14.79 -16.04
N VAL A 447 -16.31 -14.56 -15.89
CA VAL A 447 -16.90 -14.18 -14.62
C VAL A 447 -17.87 -15.26 -14.17
N ARG A 448 -17.85 -15.54 -12.86
CA ARG A 448 -18.76 -16.49 -12.23
C ARG A 448 -19.75 -15.74 -11.36
N ASN A 449 -21.04 -16.04 -11.50
CA ASN A 449 -22.08 -15.52 -10.64
C ASN A 449 -22.00 -16.19 -9.27
N VAL A 450 -21.87 -15.37 -8.23
CA VAL A 450 -21.87 -15.74 -6.81
C VAL A 450 -22.96 -15.03 -6.03
N GLY A 451 -23.74 -14.18 -6.70
CA GLY A 451 -24.89 -13.51 -6.11
C GLY A 451 -26.02 -14.50 -5.79
N SER A 452 -26.90 -14.09 -4.88
CA SER A 452 -28.03 -14.91 -4.45
C SER A 452 -29.04 -15.22 -5.56
N ASN A 453 -29.12 -14.39 -6.60
CA ASN A 453 -29.97 -14.62 -7.77
C ASN A 453 -29.20 -15.35 -8.88
N ALA A 454 -29.54 -16.62 -9.10
CA ALA A 454 -28.97 -17.42 -10.20
C ALA A 454 -29.37 -16.91 -11.59
N ASN A 455 -30.57 -16.32 -11.71
CA ASN A 455 -31.11 -15.79 -12.96
C ASN A 455 -30.89 -14.27 -13.05
N ALA A 456 -29.62 -13.87 -13.12
CA ALA A 456 -29.21 -12.47 -13.14
C ALA A 456 -28.75 -12.05 -14.55
N VAL A 457 -29.10 -10.83 -14.95
CA VAL A 457 -28.65 -10.22 -16.21
C VAL A 457 -27.80 -9.01 -15.87
N TYR A 458 -26.53 -9.06 -16.25
CA TYR A 458 -25.61 -7.95 -16.08
C TYR A 458 -25.40 -7.22 -17.40
N GLU A 459 -25.46 -5.89 -17.37
CA GLU A 459 -25.15 -5.02 -18.50
C GLU A 459 -23.82 -4.30 -18.27
N ALA A 460 -23.00 -4.19 -19.32
CA ALA A 460 -21.71 -3.50 -19.25
C ALA A 460 -21.90 -1.97 -19.34
N LYS A 461 -21.31 -1.25 -18.39
CA LYS A 461 -21.13 0.21 -18.41
C LYS A 461 -19.63 0.50 -18.54
N ILE A 462 -19.27 1.36 -19.47
CA ILE A 462 -17.87 1.65 -19.81
C ILE A 462 -17.60 3.13 -19.55
N ASP A 463 -16.56 3.38 -18.77
CA ASP A 463 -15.93 4.68 -18.62
C ASP A 463 -14.58 4.61 -19.35
N SER A 464 -14.56 5.03 -20.61
CA SER A 464 -13.40 4.87 -21.48
C SER A 464 -12.25 5.77 -21.06
N PRO A 465 -11.02 5.24 -20.89
CA PRO A 465 -9.85 6.08 -20.71
C PRO A 465 -9.67 7.06 -21.88
N SER A 466 -9.20 8.27 -21.58
CA SER A 466 -8.88 9.25 -22.62
C SER A 466 -7.96 8.65 -23.70
N GLY A 467 -8.32 8.87 -24.96
CA GLY A 467 -7.56 8.45 -26.13
C GLY A 467 -7.83 7.03 -26.63
N VAL A 468 -8.62 6.21 -25.94
CA VAL A 468 -9.00 4.86 -26.40
C VAL A 468 -10.51 4.68 -26.51
N ASP A 469 -10.93 3.84 -27.46
CA ASP A 469 -12.27 3.27 -27.52
C ASP A 469 -12.25 1.90 -26.83
N VAL A 470 -13.15 1.72 -25.85
CA VAL A 470 -13.31 0.46 -25.13
C VAL A 470 -14.64 -0.17 -25.54
N THR A 471 -14.59 -1.41 -26.01
CA THR A 471 -15.77 -2.18 -26.39
C THR A 471 -15.78 -3.54 -25.71
N VAL A 472 -16.98 -4.05 -25.40
CA VAL A 472 -17.18 -5.32 -24.69
C VAL A 472 -18.17 -6.18 -25.47
N SER A 473 -17.87 -7.47 -25.64
CA SER A 473 -18.71 -8.43 -26.35
C SER A 473 -18.77 -9.77 -25.60
N PRO A 474 -19.97 -10.29 -25.26
CA PRO A 474 -21.28 -9.64 -25.42
C PRO A 474 -21.42 -8.44 -24.47
N SER A 475 -22.32 -7.50 -24.77
CA SER A 475 -22.61 -6.36 -23.87
C SER A 475 -23.55 -6.69 -22.71
N LYS A 476 -24.12 -7.90 -22.71
CA LYS A 476 -24.94 -8.47 -21.63
C LYS A 476 -24.49 -9.87 -21.28
N LEU A 477 -24.48 -10.19 -20.01
CA LEU A 477 -24.24 -11.54 -19.48
C LEU A 477 -25.52 -12.04 -18.82
N VAL A 478 -26.10 -13.11 -19.36
CA VAL A 478 -27.37 -13.69 -18.92
C VAL A 478 -27.08 -15.00 -18.20
N PHE A 479 -27.04 -14.96 -16.87
CA PHE A 479 -26.82 -16.13 -16.03
C PHE A 479 -28.13 -16.88 -15.78
N ASP A 480 -28.01 -18.19 -15.62
CA ASP A 480 -29.07 -19.08 -15.15
C ASP A 480 -28.44 -20.24 -14.34
N GLU A 481 -29.26 -21.17 -13.85
CA GLU A 481 -28.78 -22.31 -13.07
C GLU A 481 -27.77 -23.20 -13.81
N SER A 482 -27.85 -23.27 -15.14
CA SER A 482 -26.95 -24.04 -16.01
C SER A 482 -25.72 -23.25 -16.47
N HIS A 483 -25.79 -21.93 -16.49
CA HIS A 483 -24.73 -21.02 -16.95
C HIS A 483 -24.23 -20.11 -15.83
N GLN A 484 -23.60 -20.70 -14.81
CA GLN A 484 -23.07 -19.94 -13.67
C GLN A 484 -21.76 -19.20 -13.97
N SER A 485 -21.07 -19.53 -15.07
CA SER A 485 -19.86 -18.85 -15.53
C SER A 485 -20.00 -18.47 -16.99
N LEU A 486 -19.72 -17.21 -17.32
CA LEU A 486 -19.82 -16.68 -18.66
C LEU A 486 -18.56 -15.91 -19.02
N SER A 487 -18.21 -15.96 -20.29
CA SER A 487 -17.06 -15.25 -20.83
C SER A 487 -17.47 -14.00 -21.59
N TYR A 488 -16.57 -13.02 -21.62
CA TYR A 488 -16.66 -11.88 -22.52
C TYR A 488 -15.27 -11.44 -22.96
N ASP A 489 -15.22 -10.77 -24.09
CA ASP A 489 -14.03 -10.11 -24.60
C ASP A 489 -14.16 -8.61 -24.40
N ILE A 490 -13.08 -7.97 -23.98
CA ILE A 490 -12.96 -6.51 -23.90
C ILE A 490 -11.82 -6.05 -24.79
N THR A 491 -12.13 -5.18 -25.74
CA THR A 491 -11.18 -4.61 -26.70
C THR A 491 -10.93 -3.16 -26.36
N ILE A 492 -9.67 -2.81 -26.16
CA ILE A 492 -9.18 -1.45 -25.94
C ILE A 492 -8.35 -1.07 -27.17
N ALA A 493 -8.86 -0.15 -27.96
CA ALA A 493 -8.21 0.33 -29.17
C ALA A 493 -7.88 1.81 -29.06
N ALA A 494 -6.71 2.23 -29.54
CA ALA A 494 -6.46 3.66 -29.71
C ALA A 494 -7.57 4.28 -30.58
N SER A 495 -8.20 5.34 -30.06
CA SER A 495 -9.27 6.07 -30.75
C SER A 495 -8.75 6.65 -32.08
N GLY A 496 -9.63 6.96 -33.02
CA GLY A 496 -9.22 7.38 -34.37
C GLY A 496 -8.27 8.60 -34.44
N ASN A 497 -7.72 8.85 -35.62
CA ASN A 497 -6.66 9.85 -35.84
C ASN A 497 -7.22 11.31 -35.87
N PRO A 498 -6.63 12.29 -35.15
CA PRO A 498 -5.46 12.16 -34.27
C PRO A 498 -5.84 11.87 -32.81
N VAL A 499 -5.18 10.87 -32.20
CA VAL A 499 -5.15 10.71 -30.75
C VAL A 499 -4.21 11.76 -30.16
N ILE A 500 -4.75 12.68 -29.38
CA ILE A 500 -3.95 13.67 -28.63
C ILE A 500 -3.98 13.22 -27.17
N VAL A 501 -2.93 12.52 -26.76
CA VAL A 501 -2.67 12.15 -25.36
C VAL A 501 -1.28 12.67 -25.01
N ASP A 502 -1.21 13.56 -24.02
CA ASP A 502 0.02 14.19 -23.53
C ASP A 502 0.52 13.56 -22.21
N THR A 503 -0.14 12.51 -21.76
CA THR A 503 0.16 11.76 -20.53
C THR A 503 0.71 10.38 -20.84
N GLU A 504 1.60 9.87 -19.98
CA GLU A 504 2.11 8.50 -20.07
C GLU A 504 1.01 7.45 -19.84
N TYR A 505 0.01 7.78 -19.02
CA TYR A 505 -1.07 6.88 -18.64
C TYR A 505 -2.45 7.54 -18.72
N THR A 506 -3.44 6.79 -19.18
CA THR A 506 -4.85 7.16 -19.08
C THR A 506 -5.65 6.07 -18.37
N PHE A 507 -6.75 6.45 -17.72
CA PHE A 507 -7.48 5.56 -16.82
C PHE A 507 -8.99 5.63 -17.06
N GLY A 508 -9.67 4.54 -16.74
CA GLY A 508 -11.11 4.40 -16.87
C GLY A 508 -11.58 3.16 -16.11
N SER A 509 -12.76 2.64 -16.46
CA SER A 509 -13.29 1.42 -15.85
C SER A 509 -14.32 0.72 -16.72
N VAL A 510 -14.56 -0.56 -16.42
CA VAL A 510 -15.73 -1.31 -16.88
C VAL A 510 -16.51 -1.78 -15.66
N THR A 511 -17.83 -1.63 -15.68
CA THR A 511 -18.72 -2.07 -14.61
C THR A 511 -19.81 -2.97 -15.17
N TRP A 512 -19.94 -4.17 -14.63
CA TRP A 512 -21.10 -5.03 -14.86
C TRP A 512 -22.16 -4.75 -13.81
N SER A 513 -23.38 -4.42 -14.23
CA SER A 513 -24.46 -4.03 -13.33
C SER A 513 -25.73 -4.82 -13.61
N ASP A 514 -26.32 -5.43 -12.60
CA ASP A 514 -27.66 -6.07 -12.65
C ASP A 514 -28.75 -5.19 -12.00
N GLY A 515 -28.39 -3.94 -11.62
CA GLY A 515 -29.25 -3.01 -10.89
C GLY A 515 -29.17 -3.12 -9.36
N VAL A 516 -28.53 -4.17 -8.83
CA VAL A 516 -28.30 -4.40 -7.39
C VAL A 516 -26.81 -4.37 -7.08
N HIS A 517 -26.03 -5.10 -7.86
CA HIS A 517 -24.59 -5.21 -7.79
C HIS A 517 -23.95 -4.35 -8.88
N ASP A 518 -22.83 -3.71 -8.53
CA ASP A 518 -21.93 -3.07 -9.48
C ASP A 518 -20.56 -3.70 -9.32
N VAL A 519 -20.14 -4.44 -10.35
CA VAL A 519 -18.87 -5.17 -10.40
C VAL A 519 -17.89 -4.38 -11.25
N THR A 520 -17.09 -3.53 -10.61
CA THR A 520 -16.24 -2.56 -11.31
C THR A 520 -14.79 -3.03 -11.39
N SER A 521 -14.20 -2.99 -12.59
CA SER A 521 -12.79 -3.25 -12.82
C SER A 521 -12.09 -2.02 -13.40
N PRO A 522 -10.97 -1.55 -12.83
CA PRO A 522 -10.25 -0.41 -13.37
C PRO A 522 -9.54 -0.78 -14.68
N ILE A 523 -9.45 0.20 -15.57
CA ILE A 523 -8.67 0.15 -16.81
C ILE A 523 -7.52 1.17 -16.68
N ALA A 524 -6.30 0.73 -16.95
CA ALA A 524 -5.12 1.57 -17.04
C ALA A 524 -4.42 1.33 -18.38
N VAL A 525 -4.23 2.38 -19.17
CA VAL A 525 -3.57 2.33 -20.46
C VAL A 525 -2.22 3.02 -20.33
N THR A 526 -1.15 2.31 -20.70
CA THR A 526 0.19 2.86 -20.87
C THR A 526 0.42 3.16 -22.34
N TRP A 527 0.69 4.42 -22.64
CA TRP A 527 0.90 4.91 -23.99
C TRP A 527 2.34 4.68 -24.48
N PRO A 528 2.56 4.57 -25.81
CA PRO A 528 3.90 4.54 -26.36
C PRO A 528 4.64 5.82 -25.95
N SER A 529 5.90 5.69 -25.53
CA SER A 529 6.72 6.86 -25.27
C SER A 529 6.83 7.71 -26.54
N ASN A 530 6.28 8.92 -26.49
CA ASN A 530 6.60 9.93 -27.49
C ASN A 530 8.13 10.04 -27.49
N GLY A 531 8.79 9.91 -28.64
CA GLY A 531 10.25 9.85 -28.79
C GLY A 531 11.04 11.10 -28.34
N ARG A 532 10.59 11.81 -27.30
CA ARG A 532 11.25 12.91 -26.61
C ARG A 532 11.89 12.53 -25.27
N ALA A 533 11.81 11.26 -24.83
CA ALA A 533 12.41 10.81 -23.56
C ALA A 533 13.56 9.78 -23.75
N ALA A 534 14.38 9.96 -24.79
CA ALA A 534 15.65 9.25 -24.92
C ALA A 534 16.82 10.21 -24.62
N SER A 535 16.84 10.78 -23.41
CA SER A 535 18.03 11.33 -22.75
C SER A 535 17.71 11.84 -21.34
N MET A 536 17.81 10.97 -20.34
CA MET A 536 18.21 11.33 -18.97
C MET A 536 18.94 10.15 -18.33
#